data_AF-A0A7Y3KE84-F1
#
_entry.id   AF-A0A7Y3KE84-F1
#
_cell.length_a   1.000
_cell.length_b   1.000
_cell.length_c   1.000
_cell.angle_alpha   90.00
_cell.angle_beta   90.00
_cell.angle_gamma   90.00
#
_symmetry.space_group_name_H-M   'P 1'
#
loop_
_entity.id
_entity.type
_entity.pdbx_description
1 polymer ?
#
loop_
_entity_poly.entity_id
_entity_poly.type
_entity_poly.pdbx_seq_one_letter_code
_entity_poly.pdbx_strand_id
1 'polypeptide(L)'
;MTGKQDHRSVAQALYQLDFYLKTVGFSFRVKDLYRAAYRELRGQHYSDEWLDHLESDPRVTESIQKPFTTHTIAETLLLTGHHPILREMMRRLREEGIGFTQAYIAGSERRSQG
;
A
#
# COMPACT_ATOMS: atom_id res chain seq x y z
N MET A 1 -21.90 -6.72 -9.16
CA MET A 1 -20.86 -7.65 -8.66
C MET A 1 -19.47 -6.99 -8.55
N THR A 2 -19.39 -5.68 -8.36
CA THR A 2 -18.15 -4.88 -8.45
C THR A 2 -17.43 -4.67 -7.09
N GLY A 3 -18.16 -4.42 -6.00
CA GLY A 3 -17.52 -4.02 -4.73
C GLY A 3 -16.59 -5.05 -4.04
N LYS A 4 -16.82 -6.36 -4.21
CA LYS A 4 -15.92 -7.40 -3.61
C LYS A 4 -14.56 -7.50 -4.32
N GLN A 5 -14.50 -7.11 -5.59
CA GLN A 5 -13.27 -7.10 -6.35
C GLN A 5 -12.47 -5.84 -6.01
N ASP A 6 -13.16 -4.69 -5.92
CA ASP A 6 -12.56 -3.40 -5.56
C ASP A 6 -11.91 -3.43 -4.17
N HIS A 7 -12.60 -3.95 -3.16
CA HIS A 7 -12.04 -4.03 -1.79
C HIS A 7 -10.77 -4.90 -1.70
N ARG A 8 -10.68 -5.96 -2.50
CA ARG A 8 -9.51 -6.84 -2.49
C ARG A 8 -8.33 -6.21 -3.19
N SER A 9 -8.56 -5.55 -4.32
CA SER A 9 -7.52 -4.81 -5.03
C SER A 9 -6.94 -3.70 -4.17
N VAL A 10 -7.77 -3.00 -3.38
CA VAL A 10 -7.30 -2.02 -2.38
C VAL A 10 -6.44 -2.68 -1.32
N ALA A 11 -6.90 -3.77 -0.70
CA ALA A 11 -6.15 -4.48 0.33
C ALA A 11 -4.77 -4.95 -0.19
N GLN A 12 -4.73 -5.48 -1.42
CA GLN A 12 -3.49 -5.87 -2.09
C GLN A 12 -2.56 -4.68 -2.32
N ALA A 13 -3.08 -3.56 -2.84
CA ALA A 13 -2.27 -2.36 -3.10
C ALA A 13 -1.70 -1.77 -1.81
N LEU A 14 -2.47 -1.75 -0.72
CA LEU A 14 -1.99 -1.27 0.58
C LEU A 14 -0.94 -2.20 1.19
N TYR A 15 -1.11 -3.51 1.03
CA TYR A 15 -0.12 -4.48 1.48
C TYR A 15 1.19 -4.38 0.69
N GLN A 16 1.11 -4.28 -0.64
CA GLN A 16 2.26 -4.03 -1.52
C GLN A 16 2.95 -2.70 -1.20
N LEU A 17 2.19 -1.65 -0.91
CA LEU A 17 2.73 -0.36 -0.49
C LEU A 17 3.47 -0.48 0.85
N ASP A 18 2.89 -1.14 1.85
CA ASP A 18 3.58 -1.34 3.13
C ASP A 18 4.86 -2.15 2.96
N PHE A 19 4.83 -3.20 2.14
CA PHE A 19 6.00 -3.98 1.80
C PHE A 19 7.09 -3.12 1.12
N TYR A 20 6.72 -2.28 0.16
CA TYR A 20 7.65 -1.36 -0.49
C TYR A 20 8.28 -0.39 0.52
N LEU A 21 7.45 0.23 1.37
CA LEU A 21 7.93 1.20 2.36
C LEU A 21 8.91 0.56 3.36
N LYS A 22 8.59 -0.65 3.83
CA LYS A 22 9.47 -1.50 4.64
C LYS A 22 10.80 -1.78 3.94
N THR A 23 10.74 -2.21 2.68
CA THR A 23 11.89 -2.70 1.94
C THR A 23 12.89 -1.59 1.64
N VAL A 24 12.40 -0.39 1.33
CA VAL A 24 13.25 0.79 1.11
C VAL A 24 13.77 1.35 2.44
N GLY A 25 13.13 1.02 3.56
CA GLY A 25 13.54 1.48 4.90
C GLY A 25 13.01 2.86 5.27
N PHE A 26 11.84 3.25 4.75
CA PHE A 26 11.20 4.50 5.15
C PHE A 26 10.79 4.49 6.63
N SER A 27 10.84 5.65 7.28
CA SER A 27 10.45 5.83 8.69
C SER A 27 8.95 5.71 8.94
N PHE A 28 8.12 5.67 7.89
CA PHE A 28 6.67 5.60 7.98
C PHE A 28 6.11 4.38 7.25
N ARG A 29 4.91 3.98 7.65
CA ARG A 29 4.21 2.77 7.18
C ARG A 29 2.88 3.10 6.55
N VAL A 30 2.25 2.11 5.91
CA VAL A 30 0.95 2.34 5.26
C VAL A 30 -0.11 2.79 6.26
N LYS A 31 -0.04 2.31 7.50
CA LYS A 31 -0.96 2.69 8.58
C LYS A 31 -0.83 4.18 8.94
N ASP A 32 0.38 4.72 8.92
CA ASP A 32 0.63 6.15 9.16
C ASP A 32 0.06 7.03 8.05
N LEU A 33 0.18 6.56 6.80
CA LEU A 33 -0.41 7.23 5.64
C LEU A 33 -1.94 7.18 5.71
N TYR A 34 -2.52 6.02 6.01
CA TYR A 34 -3.96 5.84 6.12
C TYR A 34 -4.56 6.71 7.23
N ARG A 35 -3.87 6.78 8.37
CA ARG A 35 -4.25 7.65 9.48
C ARG A 35 -4.23 9.11 9.10
N ALA A 36 -3.13 9.59 8.52
CA ALA A 36 -3.03 10.98 8.08
C ALA A 36 -4.10 11.31 7.02
N ALA A 37 -4.40 10.35 6.13
CA ALA A 37 -5.37 10.53 5.05
C ALA A 37 -6.83 10.59 5.52
N TYR A 38 -7.23 9.79 6.52
CA TYR A 38 -8.66 9.58 6.83
C TYR A 38 -9.08 9.90 8.26
N ARG A 39 -8.15 10.05 9.22
CA ARG A 39 -8.53 10.26 10.63
C ARG A 39 -9.41 11.48 10.82
N GLU A 40 -9.02 12.61 10.24
CA GLU A 40 -9.80 13.84 10.32
C GLU A 40 -11.11 13.74 9.51
N LEU A 41 -11.03 13.23 8.28
CA LEU A 41 -12.19 13.11 7.38
C LEU A 41 -13.29 12.20 7.93
N ARG A 42 -12.93 11.11 8.61
CA ARG A 42 -13.89 10.12 9.13
C ARG A 42 -14.26 10.33 10.60
N GLY A 43 -13.49 11.14 11.33
CA GLY A 43 -13.74 11.47 12.72
C GLY A 43 -14.02 10.23 13.57
N GLN A 44 -15.21 10.15 14.18
CA GLN A 44 -15.62 9.06 15.06
C GLN A 44 -15.78 7.70 14.34
N HIS A 45 -15.92 7.69 13.01
CA HIS A 45 -16.02 6.47 12.20
C HIS A 45 -14.67 6.01 11.64
N TYR A 46 -13.58 6.67 12.02
CA TYR A 46 -12.25 6.26 11.63
C TYR A 46 -11.86 4.94 12.31
N SER A 47 -11.36 3.99 11.51
CA SER A 47 -10.68 2.79 11.98
C SER A 47 -9.60 2.40 10.98
N ASP A 48 -8.41 2.07 11.49
CA ASP A 48 -7.28 1.52 10.74
C ASP A 48 -6.91 0.09 11.19
N GLU A 49 -7.64 -0.49 12.14
CA GLU A 49 -7.37 -1.83 12.70
C GLU A 49 -7.42 -2.93 11.65
N TRP A 50 -8.29 -2.77 10.66
CA TRP A 50 -8.39 -3.73 9.54
C TRP A 50 -7.07 -3.85 8.74
N LEU A 51 -6.19 -2.84 8.77
CA LEU A 51 -4.87 -2.91 8.14
C LEU A 51 -3.95 -3.92 8.84
N ASP A 52 -4.14 -4.15 10.14
CA ASP A 52 -3.36 -5.14 10.91
C ASP A 52 -3.72 -6.58 10.52
N HIS A 53 -4.85 -6.76 9.84
CA HIS A 53 -5.37 -8.07 9.43
C HIS A 53 -5.19 -8.35 7.93
N LEU A 54 -4.47 -7.50 7.19
CA LEU A 54 -4.22 -7.72 5.75
C LEU A 54 -3.55 -9.06 5.46
N GLU A 55 -2.64 -9.49 6.34
CA GLU A 55 -1.92 -10.76 6.21
C GLU A 55 -2.80 -11.99 6.44
N SER A 56 -4.03 -11.82 6.94
CA SER A 56 -4.96 -12.91 7.19
C SER A 56 -5.68 -13.42 5.92
N ASP A 57 -5.68 -12.65 4.81
CA ASP A 57 -6.19 -13.13 3.52
C ASP A 57 -5.02 -13.64 2.65
N PRO A 58 -4.95 -14.95 2.34
CA PRO A 58 -3.87 -15.51 1.52
C PRO A 58 -3.70 -14.78 0.18
N ARG A 59 -4.80 -14.33 -0.45
CA ARG A 59 -4.77 -13.63 -1.74
C ARG A 59 -4.15 -12.23 -1.64
N VAL A 60 -4.19 -11.63 -0.46
CA VAL A 60 -3.47 -10.38 -0.19
C VAL A 60 -1.98 -10.68 -0.04
N THR A 61 -1.61 -11.70 0.74
CA THR A 61 -0.19 -12.07 0.92
C THR A 61 0.48 -12.61 -0.34
N GLU A 62 -0.25 -13.29 -1.21
CA GLU A 62 0.27 -13.78 -2.50
C GLU A 62 0.53 -12.64 -3.49
N SER A 63 -0.02 -11.44 -3.27
CA SER A 63 0.12 -10.31 -4.20
C SER A 63 1.55 -9.79 -4.29
N ILE A 64 2.39 -9.98 -3.27
CA ILE A 64 3.82 -9.62 -3.29
C ILE A 64 4.68 -10.61 -4.08
N GLN A 65 4.15 -11.81 -4.37
CA GLN A 65 4.84 -12.80 -5.20
C GLN A 65 4.69 -12.51 -6.69
N LYS A 66 3.72 -11.67 -7.05
CA LYS A 66 3.51 -11.20 -8.43
C LYS A 66 4.28 -9.89 -8.63
N PRO A 67 4.80 -9.61 -9.83
CA PRO A 67 5.44 -8.32 -10.11
C PRO A 67 4.48 -7.15 -9.83
N PHE A 68 4.99 -6.12 -9.15
CA PHE A 68 4.27 -4.88 -8.92
C PHE A 68 5.24 -3.70 -8.94
N THR A 69 4.73 -2.51 -9.21
CA THR A 69 5.51 -1.26 -9.20
C THR A 69 4.79 -0.22 -8.36
N THR A 70 5.52 0.83 -7.98
CA THR A 70 4.89 2.00 -7.36
C THR A 70 3.82 2.63 -8.26
N HIS A 71 3.96 2.51 -9.59
CA HIS A 71 2.96 2.94 -10.55
C HIS A 71 1.67 2.11 -10.47
N THR A 72 1.74 0.78 -10.47
CA THR A 72 0.55 -0.09 -10.39
C THR A 72 -0.17 0.03 -9.04
N ILE A 73 0.59 0.23 -7.95
CA ILE A 73 0.04 0.55 -6.64
C ILE A 73 -0.73 1.87 -6.71
N ALA A 74 -0.09 2.92 -7.24
CA ALA A 74 -0.71 4.24 -7.33
C ALA A 74 -1.97 4.21 -8.20
N GLU A 75 -1.90 3.60 -9.38
CA GLU A 75 -3.05 3.43 -10.27
C GLU A 75 -4.21 2.74 -9.57
N THR A 76 -3.96 1.64 -8.86
CA THR A 76 -5.00 0.92 -8.11
C THR A 76 -5.64 1.82 -7.05
N LEU A 77 -4.84 2.56 -6.28
CA LEU A 77 -5.35 3.48 -5.26
C LEU A 77 -6.14 4.65 -5.87
N LEU A 78 -5.76 5.15 -7.05
CA LEU A 78 -6.52 6.18 -7.76
C LEU A 78 -7.88 5.63 -8.22
N LEU A 79 -7.89 4.50 -8.93
CA LEU A 79 -9.10 3.88 -9.47
C LEU A 79 -10.13 3.51 -8.39
N THR A 80 -9.65 3.24 -7.18
CA THR A 80 -10.48 2.83 -6.03
C THR A 80 -10.81 3.99 -5.08
N GLY A 81 -10.46 5.23 -5.44
CA GLY A 81 -10.83 6.42 -4.66
C GLY A 81 -9.92 6.73 -3.47
N HIS A 82 -8.79 6.05 -3.34
CA HIS A 82 -7.81 6.22 -2.26
C HIS A 82 -6.70 7.24 -2.54
N HIS A 83 -6.98 8.22 -3.40
CA HIS A 83 -6.11 9.37 -3.68
C HIS A 83 -5.50 10.06 -2.44
N PRO A 84 -6.22 10.22 -1.31
CA PRO A 84 -5.64 10.85 -0.11
C PRO A 84 -4.41 10.13 0.44
N ILE A 85 -4.32 8.81 0.29
CA ILE A 85 -3.16 8.03 0.75
C ILE A 85 -1.91 8.40 -0.06
N LEU A 86 -2.06 8.51 -1.38
CA LEU A 86 -0.96 8.91 -2.27
C LEU A 86 -0.51 10.34 -1.99
N ARG A 87 -1.44 11.24 -1.69
CA ARG A 87 -1.12 12.63 -1.31
C ARG A 87 -0.26 12.67 -0.04
N GLU A 88 -0.65 11.90 0.98
CA GLU A 88 0.12 11.81 2.23
C GLU A 88 1.49 11.16 2.02
N MET A 89 1.57 10.13 1.18
CA MET A 89 2.86 9.51 0.81
C MET A 89 3.79 10.55 0.19
N MET A 90 3.32 11.28 -0.82
CA MET A 90 4.12 12.31 -1.50
C MET A 90 4.51 13.46 -0.56
N ARG A 91 3.65 13.83 0.39
CA ARG A 91 3.96 14.84 1.41
C ARG A 91 5.12 14.37 2.31
N ARG A 92 5.04 13.15 2.85
CA ARG A 92 6.08 12.59 3.72
C ARG A 92 7.41 12.41 3.02
N LEU A 93 7.40 11.92 1.79
CA LEU A 93 8.61 11.79 0.97
C LEU A 93 9.34 13.14 0.81
N ARG A 94 8.59 14.22 0.59
CA ARG A 94 9.16 15.58 0.52
C ARG A 94 9.70 16.04 1.87
N GLU A 95 9.01 15.75 2.97
CA GLU A 95 9.45 16.11 4.33
C GLU A 95 10.74 15.39 4.74
N GLU A 96 10.92 14.15 4.29
CA GLU A 96 12.15 13.38 4.53
C GLU A 96 13.28 13.73 3.55
N GLY A 97 13.04 14.64 2.60
CA GLY A 97 14.03 15.01 1.58
C GLY A 97 14.34 13.88 0.60
N ILE A 98 13.47 12.87 0.50
CA ILE A 98 13.68 11.69 -0.34
C ILE A 98 13.06 11.93 -1.72
N GLY A 99 13.90 11.96 -2.75
CA GLY A 99 13.45 11.97 -4.14
C GLY A 99 12.70 10.68 -4.47
N PHE A 100 11.45 10.79 -4.92
CA PHE A 100 10.65 9.63 -5.34
C PHE A 100 11.15 9.12 -6.70
N THR A 101 12.12 8.21 -6.67
CA THR A 101 12.54 7.48 -7.88
C THR A 101 11.57 6.32 -8.11
N GLN A 102 11.06 6.17 -9.34
CA GLN A 102 10.25 5.02 -9.72
C GLN A 102 11.06 3.73 -9.55
N ALA A 103 10.82 3.00 -8.45
CA ALA A 103 11.48 1.73 -8.18
C ALA A 103 10.64 0.59 -8.77
N TYR A 104 11.25 -0.19 -9.66
CA TYR A 104 10.71 -1.46 -10.13
C TYR A 104 11.05 -2.56 -9.12
N ILE A 105 10.04 -3.23 -8.56
CA ILE A 105 10.25 -4.36 -7.64
C ILE A 105 9.94 -5.64 -8.43
N ALA A 106 10.99 -6.35 -8.85
CA ALA A 106 10.85 -7.72 -9.33
C ALA A 106 10.51 -8.60 -8.12
N GLY A 107 9.41 -9.36 -8.23
CA GLY A 107 8.98 -10.29 -7.17
C GLY A 107 10.14 -11.22 -6.76
N SER A 108 10.23 -11.51 -5.46
CA SER A 108 11.21 -12.47 -4.95
C SER A 108 10.80 -13.87 -5.38
N GLU A 109 11.27 -14.34 -6.53
CA GLU A 109 11.21 -15.76 -6.85
C GLU A 109 11.97 -16.50 -5.74
N ARG A 110 11.26 -17.39 -5.01
CA ARG A 110 11.95 -18.43 -4.24
C ARG A 110 12.80 -19.19 -5.25
N ARG A 111 14.12 -19.03 -5.17
CA ARG A 111 15.05 -20.04 -5.69
C ARG A 111 14.75 -21.33 -4.94
N SER A 112 13.93 -22.19 -5.54
CA SER A 112 14.00 -23.62 -5.25
C SER A 112 15.40 -24.05 -5.65
N GLN A 113 16.27 -24.22 -4.66
CA GLN A 113 17.48 -24.99 -4.86
C GLN A 113 17.05 -26.44 -5.09
N GLY A 114 17.29 -26.92 -6.30
CA GLY A 114 17.23 -28.31 -6.72
C GLY A 114 18.38 -28.54 -7.68
#